data_AF-A0A8D0FFK5-F1
#
_entry.id   AF-A0A8D0FFK5-F1
#
_cell.length_a   1.000
_cell.length_b   1.000
_cell.length_c   1.000
_cell.angle_alpha   90.00
_cell.angle_beta   90.00
_cell.angle_gamma   90.00
#
_symmetry.space_group_name_H-M   'P 1'
#
loop_
_entity.id
_entity.type
_entity.pdbx_description
1 polymer ?
#
loop_
_entity_poly.entity_id
_entity_poly.type
_entity_poly.pdbx_seq_one_letter_code
_entity_poly.pdbx_strand_id
1 'polypeptide(L)'
;KQNVQTCYLFTKTNFNTVLAREKMKKENIINDLSDKLKVLTQQQEKDKDLIETLSEDRARLLEEKKKLEEEVNKLRSSNFSPSTYSAAASEACGACAADIPTDTDRLVSDIAAEGRMDSTMETSMMIFFQTLQLKEEENKRLNQRLVSIYLSSLIIFFSSFQVGDLVLIILDERHDNYVLFTVSPTLYFLHSESLAALDLKPASGASRRPWVLGKVMEKEYCQAKKAQNRFKVPLGTKFYRVKAVPWNKKV
;
A
#
# COMPACT_ATOMS: atom_id res chain seq x y z
N LYS A 1 22.66 -46.24 7.52
CA LYS A 1 22.47 -45.01 8.33
C LYS A 1 23.27 -43.82 7.79
N GLN A 2 24.55 -43.98 7.42
CA GLN A 2 25.38 -42.90 6.83
C GLN A 2 24.79 -42.23 5.57
N ASN A 3 24.33 -42.99 4.57
CA ASN A 3 23.80 -42.38 3.32
C ASN A 3 22.55 -41.50 3.49
N VAL A 4 21.67 -41.79 4.45
CA VAL A 4 20.46 -40.99 4.72
C VAL A 4 20.83 -39.68 5.42
N GLN A 5 21.82 -39.72 6.32
CA GLN A 5 22.35 -38.55 7.00
C GLN A 5 23.07 -37.62 6.01
N THR A 6 23.83 -38.18 5.06
CA THR A 6 24.48 -37.40 3.99
C THR A 6 23.45 -36.74 3.05
N CYS A 7 22.38 -37.44 2.65
CA CYS A 7 21.31 -36.85 1.84
C CYS A 7 20.50 -35.77 2.58
N TYR A 8 20.21 -35.96 3.87
CA TYR A 8 19.54 -34.96 4.70
C TYR A 8 20.42 -33.71 4.88
N LEU A 9 21.71 -33.89 5.12
CA LEU A 9 22.67 -32.78 5.21
C LEU A 9 22.76 -32.05 3.86
N PHE A 10 22.87 -32.78 2.75
CA PHE A 10 22.93 -32.19 1.41
C PHE A 10 21.67 -31.40 1.05
N THR A 11 20.47 -31.93 1.33
CA THR A 11 19.20 -31.23 1.07
C THR A 11 19.00 -30.02 1.98
N LYS A 12 19.35 -30.14 3.27
CA LYS A 12 19.34 -29.02 4.22
C LYS A 12 20.30 -27.92 3.82
N THR A 13 21.51 -28.27 3.37
CA THR A 13 22.50 -27.32 2.84
C THR A 13 21.95 -26.61 1.60
N ASN A 14 21.40 -27.34 0.63
CA ASN A 14 20.82 -26.74 -0.57
C ASN A 14 19.64 -25.80 -0.27
N PHE A 15 18.73 -26.20 0.63
CA PHE A 15 17.63 -25.34 1.07
C PHE A 15 18.15 -24.06 1.75
N ASN A 16 19.12 -24.20 2.66
CA ASN A 16 19.74 -23.06 3.32
C ASN A 16 20.46 -22.13 2.33
N THR A 17 21.11 -22.69 1.29
CA THR A 17 21.75 -21.89 0.23
C THR A 17 20.72 -21.13 -0.61
N VAL A 18 19.60 -21.76 -0.98
CA VAL A 18 18.52 -21.09 -1.71
C VAL A 18 17.89 -19.99 -0.86
N LEU A 19 17.63 -20.27 0.42
CA LEU A 19 17.09 -19.29 1.36
C LEU A 19 18.05 -18.11 1.56
N ALA A 20 19.35 -18.37 1.70
CA ALA A 20 20.37 -17.32 1.80
C ALA A 20 20.43 -16.47 0.52
N ARG A 21 20.36 -17.09 -0.66
CA ARG A 21 20.33 -16.37 -1.94
C ARG A 21 19.09 -15.48 -2.07
N GLU A 22 17.91 -16.00 -1.73
CA GLU A 22 16.68 -15.20 -1.77
C GLU A 22 16.68 -14.10 -0.71
N LYS A 23 17.23 -14.36 0.48
CA LYS A 23 17.45 -13.33 1.50
C LYS A 23 18.36 -12.21 0.98
N MET A 24 19.49 -12.56 0.36
CA MET A 24 20.43 -11.60 -0.19
C MET A 24 19.81 -10.77 -1.32
N LYS A 25 19.03 -11.39 -2.22
CA LYS A 25 18.31 -10.65 -3.26
C LYS A 25 17.34 -9.63 -2.68
N LYS A 26 16.56 -10.01 -1.67
CA LYS A 26 15.64 -9.09 -0.99
C LYS A 26 16.39 -7.95 -0.30
N GLU A 27 17.50 -8.25 0.38
CA GLU A 27 18.35 -7.24 1.01
C GLU A 27 18.90 -6.25 -0.03
N ASN A 28 19.38 -6.73 -1.17
CA ASN A 28 19.88 -5.87 -2.25
C ASN A 28 18.78 -4.96 -2.81
N ILE A 29 17.56 -5.47 -2.98
CA ILE A 29 16.41 -4.66 -3.44
C ILE A 29 16.05 -3.61 -2.39
N ILE A 30 16.02 -3.99 -1.10
CA ILE A 30 15.75 -3.05 -0.01
C ILE A 30 16.79 -1.93 0.02
N ASN A 31 18.08 -2.27 -0.13
CA ASN A 31 19.15 -1.28 -0.16
C ASN A 31 19.05 -0.35 -1.37
N ASP A 32 18.83 -0.87 -2.58
CA ASP A 32 18.64 -0.06 -3.79
C ASP A 32 17.42 0.88 -3.67
N LEU A 33 16.31 0.39 -3.13
CA LEU A 33 15.13 1.21 -2.87
C LEU A 33 15.38 2.27 -1.79
N SER A 34 16.15 1.93 -0.75
CA SER A 34 16.51 2.85 0.34
C SER A 34 17.44 3.97 -0.16
N ASP A 35 18.42 3.62 -1.00
CA ASP A 35 19.33 4.60 -1.62
C ASP A 35 18.56 5.53 -2.57
N LYS A 36 17.67 4.98 -3.41
CA LYS A 36 16.80 5.79 -4.29
C LYS A 36 15.90 6.72 -3.49
N LEU A 37 15.30 6.23 -2.40
CA LEU A 37 14.47 7.04 -1.52
C LEU A 37 15.30 8.19 -0.92
N LYS A 38 16.50 7.91 -0.43
CA LYS A 38 17.40 8.93 0.14
C LYS A 38 17.77 10.01 -0.88
N VAL A 39 18.09 9.62 -2.12
CA VAL A 39 18.38 10.58 -3.20
C VAL A 39 17.15 11.44 -3.51
N LEU A 40 15.97 10.83 -3.62
CA LEU A 40 14.73 11.56 -3.90
C LEU A 40 14.36 12.52 -2.76
N THR A 41 14.47 12.10 -1.49
CA THR A 41 14.25 12.97 -0.34
C THR A 41 15.22 14.14 -0.32
N GLN A 42 16.51 13.91 -0.63
CA GLN A 42 17.49 14.99 -0.69
C GLN A 42 17.21 15.97 -1.84
N GLN A 43 16.74 15.47 -2.99
CA GLN A 43 16.35 16.34 -4.10
C GLN A 43 15.10 17.16 -3.74
N GLN A 44 14.12 16.54 -3.09
CA GLN A 44 12.91 17.21 -2.64
C GLN A 44 13.22 18.38 -1.69
N GLU A 45 14.19 18.22 -0.78
CA GLU A 45 14.59 19.32 0.11
C GLU A 45 15.26 20.47 -0.67
N LYS A 46 16.14 20.16 -1.62
CA LYS A 46 16.75 21.19 -2.48
C LYS A 46 15.71 21.94 -3.31
N ASP A 47 14.74 21.23 -3.86
CA ASP A 47 13.67 21.82 -4.65
C ASP A 47 12.79 22.72 -3.77
N LYS A 48 12.52 22.30 -2.53
CA LYS A 48 11.80 23.11 -1.54
C LYS A 48 12.55 24.40 -1.21
N ASP A 49 13.85 24.33 -0.90
CA ASP A 49 14.68 25.51 -0.62
C ASP A 49 14.73 26.47 -1.81
N LEU A 50 14.81 25.93 -3.03
CA LEU A 50 14.79 26.71 -4.26
C LEU A 50 13.43 27.41 -4.47
N ILE A 51 12.32 26.71 -4.22
CA ILE A 51 10.98 27.28 -4.32
C ILE A 51 10.79 28.41 -3.31
N GLU A 52 11.29 28.25 -2.08
CA GLU A 52 11.26 29.28 -1.05
C GLU A 52 12.02 30.54 -1.50
N THR A 53 13.27 30.36 -1.96
CA THR A 53 14.11 31.46 -2.47
C THR A 53 13.43 32.20 -3.63
N LEU A 54 12.91 31.48 -4.63
CA LEU A 54 12.22 32.08 -5.77
C LEU A 54 10.93 32.80 -5.36
N SER A 55 10.26 32.33 -4.31
CA SER A 55 9.05 32.98 -3.78
C SER A 55 9.38 34.28 -3.07
N GLU A 56 10.47 34.33 -2.30
CA GLU A 56 10.98 35.55 -1.70
C GLU A 56 11.42 36.57 -2.75
N ASP A 57 12.17 36.13 -3.77
CA ASP A 57 12.61 36.97 -4.88
C ASP A 57 11.41 37.58 -5.62
N ARG A 58 10.38 36.77 -5.89
CA ARG A 58 9.13 37.23 -6.51
C ARG A 58 8.41 38.27 -5.64
N ALA A 59 8.37 38.09 -4.32
CA ALA A 59 7.75 39.05 -3.42
C ALA A 59 8.49 40.39 -3.43
N ARG A 60 9.83 40.38 -3.40
CA ARG A 60 10.65 41.60 -3.49
C ARG A 60 10.45 42.33 -4.81
N LEU A 61 10.45 41.61 -5.93
CA LEU A 61 10.21 42.18 -7.25
C LEU A 61 8.80 42.77 -7.39
N LEU A 62 7.79 42.15 -6.79
CA LEU A 62 6.43 42.70 -6.80
C LEU A 62 6.33 44.00 -6.00
N GLU A 63 7.03 44.11 -4.87
CA GLU A 63 7.06 45.34 -4.09
C GLU A 63 7.83 46.46 -4.80
N GLU A 64 8.97 46.15 -5.42
CA GLU A 64 9.72 47.12 -6.24
C GLU A 64 8.89 47.60 -7.43
N LYS A 65 8.21 46.68 -8.13
CA LYS A 65 7.29 47.01 -9.22
C LYS A 65 6.19 47.95 -8.75
N LYS A 66 5.55 47.66 -7.61
CA LYS A 66 4.50 48.51 -7.03
C LYS A 66 5.02 49.92 -6.74
N LYS A 67 6.19 50.03 -6.12
CA LYS A 67 6.83 51.32 -5.83
C LYS A 67 7.12 52.13 -7.11
N LEU A 68 7.61 51.48 -8.16
CA LEU A 68 7.85 52.12 -9.46
C LEU A 68 6.53 52.53 -10.13
N GLU A 69 5.48 51.72 -10.05
CA GLU A 69 4.15 52.07 -10.57
C GLU A 69 3.56 53.30 -9.84
N GLU A 70 3.72 53.38 -8.52
CA GLU A 70 3.33 54.55 -7.72
C GLU A 70 4.12 55.81 -8.13
N GLU A 71 5.43 55.69 -8.35
CA GLU A 71 6.29 56.79 -8.80
C GLU A 71 5.92 57.28 -10.21
N VAL A 72 5.67 56.36 -11.15
CA VAL A 72 5.17 56.68 -12.50
C VAL A 72 3.81 57.38 -12.44
N ASN A 73 2.89 56.92 -11.60
CA ASN A 73 1.59 57.56 -11.42
C ASN A 73 1.72 58.96 -10.82
N LYS A 74 2.63 59.17 -9.86
CA LYS A 74 2.92 60.48 -9.27
C LYS A 74 3.51 61.46 -10.30
N LEU A 75 4.42 61.00 -11.15
CA LEU A 75 4.95 61.81 -12.24
C LEU A 75 3.89 62.13 -13.29
N ARG A 76 2.97 61.19 -13.59
CA ARG A 76 1.86 61.41 -14.51
C ARG A 76 0.85 62.44 -13.97
N SER A 77 0.54 62.39 -12.67
CA SER A 77 -0.36 63.36 -12.02
C SER A 77 0.29 64.74 -11.82
N SER A 78 1.61 64.81 -11.61
CA SER A 78 2.37 66.07 -11.56
C SER A 78 2.50 66.79 -12.91
N ASN A 79 2.26 66.10 -14.03
CA ASN A 79 2.40 66.66 -15.39
C ASN A 79 1.06 67.07 -16.04
N PHE A 80 -0.06 67.02 -15.31
CA PHE A 80 -1.32 67.61 -15.76
C PHE A 80 -1.43 69.07 -15.28
N SER A 81 -0.80 69.98 -16.02
CA SER A 81 -1.26 71.38 -16.06
C SER A 81 -2.45 71.47 -17.03
N PRO A 82 -3.64 71.94 -16.63
CA PRO A 82 -4.62 72.42 -17.58
C PRO A 82 -4.01 73.62 -18.30
N SER A 83 -3.54 73.43 -19.53
CA SER A 83 -3.18 74.56 -20.40
C SER A 83 -4.47 75.21 -20.87
N THR A 84 -4.94 76.18 -20.08
CA THR A 84 -5.97 77.14 -20.48
C THR A 84 -5.34 78.13 -21.43
N TYR A 85 -5.53 77.99 -22.76
CA TYR A 85 -5.70 79.12 -23.70
C TYR A 85 -6.29 78.63 -25.04
N SER A 86 -7.60 78.78 -25.21
CA SER A 86 -8.19 79.45 -26.38
C SER A 86 -9.69 79.66 -26.15
N ALA A 87 -10.04 80.92 -25.94
CA ALA A 87 -11.40 81.41 -26.00
C ALA A 87 -11.84 81.57 -27.45
N ALA A 88 -13.03 81.07 -27.79
CA ALA A 88 -13.90 81.66 -28.80
C ALA A 88 -15.36 81.35 -28.43
N ALA A 89 -16.18 82.38 -28.50
CA ALA A 89 -17.54 82.49 -28.00
C ALA A 89 -18.58 81.61 -28.72
N SER A 90 -19.65 81.21 -28.03
CA SER A 90 -21.03 81.64 -28.35
C SER A 90 -22.09 81.06 -27.40
N GLU A 91 -22.84 81.98 -26.79
CA GLU A 91 -24.30 82.02 -26.60
C GLU A 91 -25.11 80.88 -25.93
N ALA A 92 -25.71 81.30 -24.79
CA ALA A 92 -27.15 81.34 -24.49
C ALA A 92 -27.91 80.10 -23.94
N CYS A 93 -28.74 80.45 -22.93
CA CYS A 93 -29.99 79.85 -22.47
C CYS A 93 -29.97 78.73 -21.41
N GLY A 94 -30.52 79.06 -20.23
CA GLY A 94 -31.69 78.32 -19.73
C GLY A 94 -31.63 77.67 -18.34
N ALA A 95 -32.29 78.35 -17.38
CA ALA A 95 -33.13 77.78 -16.31
C ALA A 95 -32.51 77.22 -14.99
N CYS A 96 -33.26 77.52 -13.93
CA CYS A 96 -32.99 77.42 -12.49
C CYS A 96 -33.31 76.04 -11.87
N ALA A 97 -32.79 75.75 -10.65
CA ALA A 97 -33.56 75.45 -9.42
C ALA A 97 -32.72 74.81 -8.28
N ALA A 98 -32.83 75.37 -7.06
CA ALA A 98 -33.03 74.79 -5.69
C ALA A 98 -32.38 73.43 -5.29
N ASP A 99 -31.96 73.08 -4.05
CA ASP A 99 -32.06 73.63 -2.69
C ASP A 99 -31.31 72.70 -1.68
N ILE A 100 -30.54 73.28 -0.73
CA ILE A 100 -30.23 72.95 0.72
C ILE A 100 -29.75 71.54 1.23
N PRO A 101 -29.24 71.39 2.50
CA PRO A 101 -27.97 70.71 2.84
C PRO A 101 -28.10 69.59 3.92
N THR A 102 -27.02 68.92 4.35
CA THR A 102 -26.98 68.29 5.70
C THR A 102 -25.55 68.00 6.19
N ASP A 103 -25.16 68.68 7.28
CA ASP A 103 -24.04 68.34 8.17
C ASP A 103 -24.31 67.03 8.94
N THR A 104 -23.29 66.26 9.32
CA THR A 104 -23.23 65.53 10.62
C THR A 104 -21.79 65.06 10.92
N ASP A 105 -21.09 65.79 11.79
CA ASP A 105 -20.39 65.35 13.02
C ASP A 105 -19.72 63.94 13.07
N ARG A 106 -18.40 63.84 13.25
CA ARG A 106 -17.62 63.86 14.52
C ARG A 106 -17.48 62.49 15.23
N LEU A 107 -16.20 62.17 15.48
CA LEU A 107 -15.61 61.55 16.69
C LEU A 107 -15.52 60.01 16.85
N VAL A 108 -14.27 59.59 17.07
CA VAL A 108 -13.79 58.69 18.16
C VAL A 108 -14.00 57.18 17.95
N SER A 109 -12.91 56.41 17.83
CA SER A 109 -12.18 55.92 19.01
C SER A 109 -11.05 54.95 18.65
N ASP A 110 -9.96 55.07 19.42
CA ASP A 110 -8.87 54.11 19.53
C ASP A 110 -9.34 52.67 19.76
N ILE A 111 -8.71 51.71 19.07
CA ILE A 111 -8.45 50.38 19.64
C ILE A 111 -7.03 49.97 19.26
N ALA A 112 -6.12 50.19 20.20
CA ALA A 112 -4.91 49.38 20.31
C ALA A 112 -5.32 47.97 20.75
N ALA A 113 -5.00 46.97 19.94
CA ALA A 113 -5.08 45.56 20.33
C ALA A 113 -3.81 44.86 19.83
N GLU A 114 -2.74 44.95 20.63
CA GLU A 114 -1.72 43.91 20.63
C GLU A 114 -2.24 42.67 21.35
N GLY A 115 -1.94 41.49 20.81
CA GLY A 115 -2.07 40.22 21.53
C GLY A 115 -3.29 39.36 21.17
N ARG A 116 -3.51 39.05 19.89
CA ARG A 116 -4.35 37.89 19.53
C ARG A 116 -3.77 37.14 18.33
N MET A 117 -2.64 36.48 18.54
CA MET A 117 -2.39 35.27 17.75
C MET A 117 -3.36 34.19 18.26
N ASP A 118 -3.78 33.30 17.37
CA ASP A 118 -4.02 31.88 17.67
C ASP A 118 -5.42 31.25 17.76
N SER A 119 -6.55 31.96 17.66
CA SER A 119 -7.86 31.26 17.66
C SER A 119 -8.11 30.44 16.38
N THR A 120 -7.67 30.95 15.22
CA THR A 120 -7.85 30.30 13.92
C THR A 120 -6.87 29.15 13.70
N MET A 121 -5.66 29.26 14.27
CA MET A 121 -4.62 28.25 14.19
C MET A 121 -4.91 27.06 15.11
N GLU A 122 -5.42 27.30 16.34
CA GLU A 122 -5.91 26.25 17.22
C GLU A 122 -7.06 25.46 16.58
N THR A 123 -8.01 26.15 15.95
CA THR A 123 -9.13 25.51 15.24
C THR A 123 -8.62 24.65 14.07
N SER A 124 -7.68 25.17 13.29
CA SER A 124 -7.07 24.45 12.16
C SER A 124 -6.29 23.23 12.63
N MET A 125 -5.57 23.35 13.76
CA MET A 125 -4.81 22.27 14.37
C MET A 125 -5.74 21.17 14.92
N MET A 126 -6.87 21.54 15.52
CA MET A 126 -7.87 20.57 15.99
C MET A 126 -8.49 19.76 14.84
N ILE A 127 -8.87 20.42 13.74
CA ILE A 127 -9.41 19.75 12.54
C ILE A 127 -8.35 18.83 11.91
N PHE A 128 -7.09 19.27 11.88
CA PHE A 128 -5.99 18.47 11.37
C PHE A 128 -5.75 17.21 12.21
N PHE A 129 -5.69 17.34 13.54
CA PHE A 129 -5.55 16.18 14.44
C PHE A 129 -6.73 15.22 14.34
N GLN A 130 -7.96 15.73 14.23
CA GLN A 130 -9.15 14.91 14.02
C GLN A 130 -9.10 14.15 12.69
N THR A 131 -8.64 14.81 11.62
CA THR A 131 -8.46 14.20 10.31
C THR A 131 -7.39 13.11 10.32
N LEU A 132 -6.26 13.35 11.00
CA LEU A 132 -5.20 12.36 11.18
C LEU A 132 -5.68 11.12 11.93
N GLN A 133 -6.42 11.30 13.03
CA GLN A 133 -6.96 10.18 13.80
C GLN A 133 -7.91 9.31 12.97
N LEU A 134 -8.84 9.94 12.23
CA LEU A 134 -9.74 9.21 11.33
C LEU A 134 -8.97 8.44 10.25
N LYS A 135 -7.91 9.03 9.69
CA LYS A 135 -7.06 8.37 8.69
C LYS A 135 -6.26 7.21 9.27
N GLU A 136 -5.77 7.35 10.50
CA GLU A 136 -5.06 6.27 11.19
C GLU A 136 -5.99 5.09 11.50
N GLU A 137 -7.21 5.37 11.95
CA GLU A 137 -8.22 4.35 12.24
C GLU A 137 -8.67 3.63 10.95
N GLU A 138 -8.89 4.38 9.87
CA GLU A 138 -9.17 3.81 8.55
C GLU A 138 -8.03 2.90 8.07
N ASN A 139 -6.78 3.30 8.27
CA ASN A 139 -5.60 2.51 7.91
C ASN A 139 -5.51 1.21 8.72
N LYS A 140 -5.74 1.28 10.04
CA LYS A 140 -5.81 0.08 10.91
C LYS A 140 -6.91 -0.87 10.44
N ARG A 141 -8.09 -0.35 10.11
CA ARG A 141 -9.22 -1.14 9.59
C ARG A 141 -8.89 -1.82 8.26
N LEU A 142 -8.24 -1.10 7.34
CA LEU A 142 -7.81 -1.65 6.05
C LEU A 142 -6.75 -2.75 6.23
N ASN A 143 -5.78 -2.54 7.11
CA ASN A 143 -4.77 -3.54 7.44
C ASN A 143 -5.39 -4.81 8.04
N GLN A 144 -6.35 -4.68 8.96
CA GLN A 144 -7.07 -5.83 9.52
C GLN A 144 -7.83 -6.61 8.44
N ARG A 145 -8.49 -5.91 7.50
CA ARG A 145 -9.16 -6.55 6.36
C ARG A 145 -8.16 -7.25 5.44
N LEU A 146 -7.01 -6.64 5.17
CA LEU A 146 -5.96 -7.23 4.35
C LEU A 146 -5.42 -8.53 4.98
N VAL A 147 -5.14 -8.53 6.28
CA VAL A 147 -4.73 -9.73 7.02
C VAL A 147 -5.82 -10.80 7.00
N SER A 148 -7.09 -10.42 7.20
CA SER A 148 -8.23 -11.34 7.12
C SER A 148 -8.38 -11.97 5.73
N ILE A 149 -8.22 -11.18 4.67
CA ILE A 149 -8.25 -11.65 3.28
C ILE A 149 -7.04 -12.56 2.99
N TYR A 150 -5.85 -12.20 3.45
CA TYR A 150 -4.64 -13.00 3.26
C TYR A 150 -4.75 -14.34 3.97
N LEU A 151 -5.17 -14.36 5.24
CA LEU A 151 -5.35 -15.60 5.99
C LEU A 151 -6.50 -16.44 5.43
N SER A 152 -7.64 -15.84 5.08
CA SER A 152 -8.72 -16.60 4.43
C SER A 152 -8.28 -17.18 3.08
N SER A 153 -7.54 -16.43 2.26
CA SER A 153 -7.01 -16.92 0.97
C SER A 153 -5.97 -18.02 1.16
N LEU A 154 -5.07 -17.89 2.14
CA LEU A 154 -4.08 -18.91 2.47
C LEU A 154 -4.76 -20.18 3.01
N ILE A 155 -5.76 -20.03 3.88
CA ILE A 155 -6.58 -21.14 4.38
C ILE A 155 -7.31 -21.82 3.23
N ILE A 156 -7.91 -21.07 2.29
CA ILE A 156 -8.58 -21.62 1.10
C ILE A 156 -7.58 -22.40 0.23
N PHE A 157 -6.38 -21.86 0.00
CA PHE A 157 -5.32 -22.52 -0.77
C PHE A 157 -4.92 -23.88 -0.18
N PHE A 158 -4.99 -24.03 1.15
CA PHE A 158 -4.71 -25.29 1.83
C PHE A 158 -5.95 -26.16 2.12
N SER A 159 -7.18 -25.66 1.91
CA SER A 159 -8.41 -26.35 2.34
C SER A 159 -9.22 -26.97 1.21
N SER A 160 -9.09 -26.49 -0.03
CA SER A 160 -9.87 -26.97 -1.18
C SER A 160 -9.02 -27.21 -2.42
N PHE A 161 -8.13 -28.20 -2.38
CA PHE A 161 -7.28 -28.56 -3.52
C PHE A 161 -8.08 -28.75 -4.81
N GLN A 162 -7.68 -28.06 -5.85
CA GLN A 162 -8.19 -28.18 -7.22
C GLN A 162 -7.20 -28.93 -8.11
N VAL A 163 -7.72 -29.40 -9.25
CA VAL A 163 -6.87 -29.97 -10.29
C VAL A 163 -5.91 -28.90 -10.79
N GLY A 164 -4.63 -29.23 -10.81
CA GLY A 164 -3.56 -28.31 -11.17
C GLY A 164 -2.80 -27.71 -9.99
N ASP A 165 -3.30 -27.83 -8.76
CA ASP A 165 -2.66 -27.25 -7.59
C ASP A 165 -1.35 -27.97 -7.25
N LEU A 166 -0.36 -27.18 -6.82
CA LEU A 166 0.88 -27.67 -6.25
C LEU A 166 0.64 -28.03 -4.79
N VAL A 167 0.98 -29.26 -4.41
CA VAL A 167 0.69 -29.81 -3.09
C VAL A 167 1.91 -30.48 -2.48
N LEU A 168 2.02 -30.38 -1.15
CA LEU A 168 2.97 -31.13 -0.36
C LEU A 168 2.32 -32.44 0.08
N ILE A 169 2.92 -33.56 -0.30
CA ILE A 169 2.47 -34.91 0.04
C ILE A 169 3.40 -35.45 1.13
N ILE A 170 2.85 -35.90 2.25
CA ILE A 170 3.60 -36.37 3.41
C ILE A 170 3.17 -37.79 3.79
N LEU A 171 4.08 -38.56 4.37
CA LEU A 171 3.75 -39.85 4.99
C LEU A 171 3.07 -39.59 6.34
N ASP A 172 1.82 -40.02 6.49
CA ASP A 172 1.12 -40.01 7.77
C ASP A 172 1.27 -41.39 8.42
N GLU A 173 1.99 -41.45 9.54
CA GLU A 173 2.25 -42.70 10.26
C GLU A 173 1.00 -43.28 10.94
N ARG A 174 0.01 -42.44 11.30
CA ARG A 174 -1.24 -42.89 11.93
C ARG A 174 -2.06 -43.71 10.96
N HIS A 175 -2.13 -43.22 9.72
CA HIS A 175 -2.85 -43.89 8.65
C HIS A 175 -1.98 -44.88 7.87
N ASP A 176 -0.66 -44.81 8.03
CA ASP A 176 0.33 -45.60 7.29
C ASP A 176 0.21 -45.41 5.77
N ASN A 177 -0.13 -44.19 5.37
CA ASN A 177 -0.43 -43.81 3.99
C ASN A 177 0.13 -42.40 3.70
N TYR A 178 0.32 -42.08 2.42
CA TYR A 178 0.63 -40.72 2.01
C TYR A 178 -0.63 -39.86 1.95
N VAL A 179 -0.56 -38.64 2.47
CA VAL A 179 -1.64 -37.66 2.51
C VAL A 179 -1.15 -36.29 2.02
N LEU A 180 -2.04 -35.46 1.49
CA LEU A 180 -1.71 -34.06 1.23
C LEU A 180 -1.70 -33.29 2.55
N PHE A 181 -0.69 -32.45 2.74
CA PHE A 181 -0.61 -31.54 3.87
C PHE A 181 -1.69 -30.46 3.76
N THR A 182 -2.60 -30.44 4.73
CA THR A 182 -3.71 -29.50 4.79
C THR A 182 -3.92 -29.04 6.23
N VAL A 183 -4.46 -27.82 6.39
CA VAL A 183 -4.97 -27.31 7.67
C VAL A 183 -6.46 -27.64 7.87
N SER A 184 -7.10 -28.24 6.85
CA SER A 184 -8.50 -28.66 6.89
C SER A 184 -8.68 -29.94 7.72
N PRO A 185 -9.82 -30.12 8.41
CA PRO A 185 -10.16 -31.39 9.05
C PRO A 185 -10.41 -32.53 8.04
N THR A 186 -10.55 -32.21 6.75
CA THR A 186 -10.79 -33.21 5.69
C THR A 186 -9.48 -33.86 5.26
N LEU A 187 -9.42 -35.19 5.28
CA LEU A 187 -8.27 -35.96 4.83
C LEU A 187 -8.22 -36.09 3.30
N TYR A 188 -7.01 -36.02 2.74
CA TYR A 188 -6.72 -36.17 1.31
C TYR A 188 -5.66 -37.24 1.12
N PHE A 189 -6.06 -38.49 0.91
CA PHE A 189 -5.15 -39.62 0.71
C PHE A 189 -4.60 -39.65 -0.71
N LEU A 190 -3.31 -39.92 -0.85
CA LEU A 190 -2.72 -40.18 -2.17
C LEU A 190 -3.23 -41.50 -2.74
N HIS A 191 -3.57 -41.51 -4.02
CA HIS A 191 -3.95 -42.70 -4.76
C HIS A 191 -2.76 -43.64 -4.98
N SER A 192 -2.98 -44.95 -4.93
CA SER A 192 -1.90 -45.95 -5.09
C SER A 192 -1.21 -45.89 -6.45
N GLU A 193 -1.95 -45.54 -7.52
CA GLU A 193 -1.40 -45.35 -8.87
C GLU A 193 -0.37 -44.22 -8.94
N SER A 194 -0.48 -43.21 -8.08
CA SER A 194 0.46 -42.08 -8.05
C SER A 194 1.76 -42.39 -7.33
N LEU A 195 1.84 -43.49 -6.58
CA LEU A 195 3.03 -43.84 -5.81
C LEU A 195 4.24 -44.06 -6.71
N ALA A 196 4.09 -44.84 -7.78
CA ALA A 196 5.18 -45.15 -8.70
C ALA A 196 5.70 -43.89 -9.41
N ALA A 197 4.79 -43.03 -9.89
CA ALA A 197 5.17 -41.79 -10.57
C ALA A 197 5.94 -40.82 -9.65
N LEU A 198 5.63 -40.81 -8.36
CA LEU A 198 6.24 -39.93 -7.34
C LEU A 198 7.46 -40.56 -6.63
N ASP A 199 7.92 -41.72 -7.07
CA ASP A 199 8.98 -42.51 -6.43
C ASP A 199 8.71 -42.83 -4.94
N LEU A 200 7.44 -43.11 -4.61
CA LEU A 200 6.97 -43.46 -3.27
C LEU A 200 6.68 -44.95 -3.14
N LYS A 201 6.78 -45.49 -1.92
CA LYS A 201 6.59 -46.92 -1.63
C LYS A 201 5.35 -47.18 -0.75
N PRO A 202 4.51 -48.18 -1.07
CA PRO A 202 3.21 -48.40 -0.40
C PRO A 202 3.27 -49.02 1.00
N ALA A 203 4.34 -49.75 1.38
CA ALA A 203 4.40 -50.53 2.62
C ALA A 203 5.73 -50.35 3.37
N SER A 204 5.68 -50.61 4.70
CA SER A 204 6.83 -50.56 5.59
C SER A 204 7.75 -51.76 5.34
N GLY A 205 8.99 -51.50 4.93
CA GLY A 205 9.98 -52.54 4.58
C GLY A 205 11.26 -51.97 3.99
N ALA A 206 11.19 -50.76 3.42
CA ALA A 206 12.34 -49.92 3.07
C ALA A 206 12.18 -48.52 3.68
N SER A 207 13.22 -47.69 3.69
CA SER A 207 13.08 -46.28 4.11
C SER A 207 12.11 -45.56 3.16
N ARG A 208 10.86 -45.38 3.60
CA ARG A 208 9.87 -44.61 2.86
C ARG A 208 10.30 -43.15 2.86
N ARG A 209 10.20 -42.52 1.69
CA ARG A 209 10.46 -41.08 1.57
C ARG A 209 9.41 -40.34 2.42
N PRO A 210 9.81 -39.43 3.33
CA PRO A 210 8.86 -38.82 4.28
C PRO A 210 7.90 -37.84 3.60
N TRP A 211 8.32 -37.19 2.51
CA TRP A 211 7.51 -36.23 1.78
C TRP A 211 7.98 -36.03 0.33
N VAL A 212 7.09 -35.55 -0.51
CA VAL A 212 7.35 -35.16 -1.91
C VAL A 212 6.42 -34.02 -2.34
N LEU A 213 6.83 -33.22 -3.32
CA LEU A 213 5.98 -32.22 -3.96
C LEU A 213 5.33 -32.82 -5.20
N GLY A 214 4.03 -32.60 -5.35
CA GLY A 214 3.27 -33.09 -6.49
C GLY A 214 2.28 -32.07 -7.00
N LYS A 215 1.76 -32.31 -8.21
CA LYS A 215 0.67 -31.54 -8.81
C LYS A 215 -0.59 -32.42 -8.83
N VAL A 216 -1.71 -31.88 -8.34
CA VAL A 216 -3.00 -32.58 -8.32
C VAL A 216 -3.51 -32.78 -9.74
N MET A 217 -3.88 -34.02 -10.07
CA MET A 217 -4.45 -34.39 -11.37
C MET A 217 -5.94 -34.69 -11.27
N GLU A 218 -6.32 -35.45 -10.25
CA GLU A 218 -7.71 -35.88 -10.04
C GLU A 218 -7.98 -35.95 -8.54
N LYS A 219 -9.22 -35.69 -8.14
CA LYS A 219 -9.71 -35.95 -6.78
C LYS A 219 -11.07 -36.62 -6.86
N GLU A 220 -11.26 -37.62 -6.02
CA GLU A 220 -12.53 -38.31 -5.86
C GLU A 220 -12.95 -38.27 -4.39
N TYR A 221 -14.24 -38.08 -4.16
CA TYR A 221 -14.82 -38.08 -2.82
C TYR A 221 -15.18 -39.51 -2.40
N CYS A 222 -14.73 -39.91 -1.22
CA CYS A 222 -14.84 -41.25 -0.70
C CYS A 222 -15.48 -41.27 0.69
N GLN A 223 -16.09 -42.39 1.04
CA GLN A 223 -16.56 -42.68 2.39
C GLN A 223 -16.14 -44.08 2.82
N ALA A 224 -15.59 -44.20 4.03
CA ALA A 224 -15.21 -45.48 4.61
C ALA A 224 -16.46 -46.34 4.88
N LYS A 225 -16.61 -47.43 4.13
CA LYS A 225 -17.74 -48.38 4.29
C LYS A 225 -17.46 -49.50 5.31
N LYS A 226 -16.21 -49.67 5.74
CA LYS A 226 -15.76 -50.74 6.65
C LYS A 226 -15.00 -50.13 7.82
N ALA A 227 -15.22 -50.63 9.04
CA ALA A 227 -14.49 -50.18 10.23
C ALA A 227 -13.00 -50.50 10.13
N GLN A 228 -12.66 -51.70 9.64
CA GLN A 228 -11.30 -52.05 9.27
C GLN A 228 -11.08 -51.77 7.79
N ASN A 229 -10.40 -50.69 7.47
CA ASN A 229 -10.08 -50.29 6.11
C ASN A 229 -8.61 -49.89 5.97
N ARG A 230 -8.10 -49.92 4.74
CA ARG A 230 -6.69 -49.66 4.41
C ARG A 230 -6.20 -48.24 4.75
N PHE A 231 -7.13 -47.31 5.01
CA PHE A 231 -6.81 -45.93 5.38
C PHE A 231 -6.76 -45.74 6.91
N LYS A 232 -7.12 -46.78 7.68
CA LYS A 232 -7.17 -46.77 9.16
C LYS A 232 -7.99 -45.60 9.72
N VAL A 233 -9.10 -45.28 9.05
CA VAL A 233 -10.08 -44.28 9.49
C VAL A 233 -11.35 -44.96 10.03
N PRO A 234 -12.13 -44.33 10.92
CA PRO A 234 -13.41 -44.87 11.38
C PRO A 234 -14.41 -45.16 10.25
N LEU A 235 -15.36 -46.06 10.51
CA LEU A 235 -16.48 -46.30 9.59
C LEU A 235 -17.30 -45.01 9.42
N GLY A 236 -17.70 -44.71 8.19
CA GLY A 236 -18.48 -43.53 7.86
C GLY A 236 -17.66 -42.27 7.61
N THR A 237 -16.36 -42.26 7.93
CA THR A 237 -15.47 -41.11 7.66
C THR A 237 -15.44 -40.78 6.17
N LYS A 238 -15.63 -39.49 5.87
CA LYS A 238 -15.59 -38.92 4.52
C LYS A 238 -14.22 -38.29 4.27
N PHE A 239 -13.64 -38.55 3.10
CA PHE A 239 -12.31 -38.07 2.73
C PHE A 239 -12.17 -38.00 1.21
N TYR A 240 -11.09 -37.39 0.73
CA TYR A 240 -10.74 -37.42 -0.69
C TYR A 240 -9.61 -38.40 -0.96
N ARG A 241 -9.64 -39.04 -2.13
CA ARG A 241 -8.49 -39.77 -2.70
C ARG A 241 -8.02 -38.99 -3.93
N VAL A 242 -6.72 -38.70 -3.97
CA VAL A 242 -6.13 -37.75 -4.92
C VAL A 242 -5.08 -38.44 -5.77
N LYS A 243 -5.18 -38.30 -7.10
CA LYS A 243 -4.07 -38.63 -7.99
C LYS A 243 -3.19 -37.40 -8.18
N ALA A 244 -1.89 -37.60 -8.07
CA ALA A 244 -0.89 -36.56 -8.29
C ALA A 244 0.28 -37.08 -9.13
N VAL A 245 0.98 -36.15 -9.76
CA VAL A 245 2.21 -36.38 -10.54
C VAL A 245 3.36 -35.56 -9.97
N PRO A 246 4.63 -35.93 -10.20
CA PRO A 246 5.76 -35.13 -9.77
C PRO A 246 5.68 -33.70 -10.24
N TRP A 247 6.03 -32.76 -9.36
CA TRP A 247 6.26 -31.40 -9.78
C TRP A 247 7.62 -31.30 -10.49
N ASN A 248 7.62 -31.46 -11.81
CA ASN A 248 8.80 -31.17 -12.63
C ASN A 248 8.90 -29.67 -12.89
N LYS A 249 9.99 -29.05 -12.42
CA LYS A 249 10.52 -27.85 -13.08
C LYS A 249 11.20 -28.37 -14.35
N LYS A 250 10.54 -28.22 -15.51
CA LYS A 250 11.34 -28.10 -16.73
C LYS A 250 12.17 -26.84 -16.52
N VAL A 251 13.45 -27.04 -16.23
CA VAL A 251 14.48 -26.00 -16.28
C VAL A 251 14.67 -25.62 -17.75
#